data_AF-A0A3P7DM51-F1
#
_entry.id   AF-A0A3P7DM51-F1
#
_cell.length_a   1.000
_cell.length_b   1.000
_cell.length_c   1.000
_cell.angle_alpha   90.00
_cell.angle_beta   90.00
_cell.angle_gamma   90.00
#
_symmetry.space_group_name_H-M   'P 1'
#
loop_
_entity.id
_entity.type
_entity.pdbx_description
1 polymer ?
#
loop_
_entity_poly.entity_id
_entity_poly.type
_entity_poly.pdbx_seq_one_letter_code
_entity_poly.pdbx_strand_id
1 'polypeptide(L)'
;MRDECQYFFFDQIGQTETVIGNTNPVFSRRCYVSYCFESSQKLQCVINQVDGKSEKFIGVVAKVECVLGEVLSRGGSIDLPLFPNGGISFLRLETHEAKLSGQAVRLQFKGHSLHAPSNDCPLDAYFVMYLVPEGAPKLLLHKSEAIAEKNPVWKTFLVPISHFSFASASCSIEIDVYNYNVNREDKLIGKCTTSFDQLMRGIGALNAYKLSSIEGKKKGNTSVELVNVLQVASSSFIDYLKAGTQIHFSVAVDFTASNGNPLDPSSLHYIHPHKLFLFLFDFNSVDFKSSLDSRQYNLTLVF
;
A
#
# COMPACT_ATOMS: atom_id res chain seq x y z
N MET A 1 26.13 6.97 28.39
CA MET A 1 27.11 7.72 27.58
C MET A 1 26.49 7.91 26.22
N ARG A 2 26.19 9.19 25.87
CA ARG A 2 25.42 9.70 24.72
C ARG A 2 23.95 9.27 24.68
N ASP A 3 23.13 10.05 25.39
CA ASP A 3 21.75 10.31 24.97
C ASP A 3 21.79 10.79 23.52
N GLU A 4 21.40 9.92 22.59
CA GLU A 4 20.93 10.38 21.29
C GLU A 4 19.56 11.02 21.53
N CYS A 5 19.56 12.30 21.91
CA CYS A 5 18.39 13.15 21.70
C CYS A 5 18.18 13.28 20.20
N GLN A 6 17.51 12.30 19.59
CA GLN A 6 16.85 12.49 18.31
C GLN A 6 15.82 13.60 18.54
N TYR A 7 16.11 14.79 18.02
CA TYR A 7 15.13 15.85 17.89
C TYR A 7 14.06 15.33 16.91
N PHE A 8 13.02 14.71 17.45
CA PHE A 8 11.85 14.35 16.66
C PHE A 8 11.12 15.64 16.29
N PHE A 9 11.32 16.08 15.05
CA PHE A 9 10.47 17.11 14.45
C PHE A 9 9.13 16.46 14.13
N PHE A 10 8.05 17.02 14.68
CA PHE A 10 6.68 16.62 14.35
C PHE A 10 6.14 17.56 13.28
N ASP A 11 5.63 16.99 12.19
CA ASP A 11 4.87 17.74 11.19
C ASP A 11 3.39 17.79 11.59
N GLN A 12 2.78 18.98 11.49
CA GLN A 12 1.36 19.14 11.77
C GLN A 12 0.52 18.54 10.63
N ILE A 13 -0.13 17.40 10.89
CA ILE A 13 -1.01 16.73 9.92
C ILE A 13 -2.46 17.27 9.91
N GLY A 14 -2.85 18.03 10.94
CA GLY A 14 -4.21 18.57 11.06
C GLY A 14 -4.44 19.34 12.35
N GLN A 15 -5.63 19.93 12.44
CA GLN A 15 -6.13 20.64 13.64
C GLN A 15 -7.65 20.49 13.65
N THR A 16 -8.23 20.20 14.80
CA THR A 16 -9.68 20.11 14.96
C THR A 16 -10.32 21.49 14.99
N GLU A 17 -11.65 21.54 14.98
CA GLU A 17 -12.39 22.73 15.40
C GLU A 17 -12.22 23.00 16.91
N THR A 18 -12.52 24.23 17.31
CA THR A 18 -12.67 24.62 18.71
C THR A 18 -14.06 24.26 19.21
N VAL A 19 -14.14 23.56 20.34
CA VAL A 19 -15.42 23.25 21.00
C VAL A 19 -15.53 24.05 22.30
N ILE A 20 -16.57 24.88 22.41
CA ILE A 20 -16.76 25.80 23.54
C ILE A 20 -17.76 25.21 24.53
N GLY A 21 -17.43 25.24 25.82
CA GLY A 21 -18.37 24.88 26.89
C GLY A 21 -18.68 23.39 27.01
N ASN A 22 -17.81 22.52 26.49
CA ASN A 22 -17.96 21.07 26.57
C ASN A 22 -16.71 20.42 27.18
N THR A 23 -16.89 19.55 28.18
CA THR A 23 -15.83 18.78 28.83
C THR A 23 -15.57 17.41 28.19
N ASN A 24 -16.46 16.97 27.28
CA ASN A 24 -16.33 15.74 26.48
C ASN A 24 -16.52 16.08 24.97
N PRO A 25 -15.64 16.90 24.38
CA PRO A 25 -15.77 17.31 22.98
C PRO A 25 -15.59 16.12 22.01
N VAL A 26 -16.56 15.96 21.11
CA VAL A 26 -16.47 15.10 19.93
C VAL A 26 -16.15 15.99 18.75
N PHE A 27 -15.00 15.80 18.08
CA PHE A 27 -14.69 16.59 16.90
C PHE A 27 -15.24 15.96 15.63
N SER A 28 -15.83 16.80 14.82
CA SER A 28 -16.32 16.51 13.49
C SER A 28 -15.20 16.52 12.44
N ARG A 29 -14.16 17.37 12.62
CA ARG A 29 -13.06 17.48 11.67
C ARG A 29 -12.11 16.29 11.80
N ARG A 30 -11.87 15.62 10.67
CA ARG A 30 -10.96 14.47 10.56
C ARG A 30 -9.59 14.89 10.02
N CYS A 31 -8.55 14.22 10.48
CA CYS A 31 -7.18 14.36 9.95
C CYS A 31 -6.86 13.18 9.02
N TYR A 32 -6.08 13.42 7.97
CA TYR A 32 -5.69 12.38 7.01
C TYR A 32 -4.21 12.04 7.20
N VAL A 33 -3.90 10.76 7.36
CA VAL A 33 -2.51 10.29 7.50
C VAL A 33 -2.27 9.08 6.63
N SER A 34 -1.16 9.02 5.90
CA SER A 34 -0.79 7.81 5.17
C SER A 34 -0.20 6.77 6.14
N TYR A 35 -0.64 5.51 6.14
CA TYR A 35 0.03 4.44 6.91
C TYR A 35 1.11 3.76 6.07
N CYS A 36 2.27 3.58 6.66
CA CYS A 36 3.44 2.88 6.14
C CYS A 36 3.80 1.77 7.12
N PHE A 37 3.56 0.52 6.76
CA PHE A 37 3.74 -0.64 7.64
C PHE A 37 5.19 -0.81 8.11
N GLU A 38 6.13 -0.49 7.22
CA GLU A 38 7.56 -0.55 7.44
C GLU A 38 8.08 0.52 8.41
N SER A 39 7.27 1.54 8.74
CA SER A 39 7.69 2.67 9.56
C SER A 39 6.89 2.76 10.87
N SER A 40 7.61 2.99 11.98
CA SER A 40 6.97 3.33 13.25
C SER A 40 6.49 4.78 13.24
N GLN A 41 5.26 5.00 12.78
CA GLN A 41 4.67 6.33 12.67
C GLN A 41 4.10 6.83 14.00
N LYS A 42 4.86 7.67 14.69
CA LYS A 42 4.46 8.28 15.96
C LYS A 42 3.52 9.46 15.75
N LEU A 43 2.36 9.44 16.40
CA LEU A 43 1.39 10.52 16.44
C LEU A 43 1.51 11.25 17.78
N GLN A 44 1.51 12.58 17.74
CA GLN A 44 1.43 13.44 18.92
C GLN A 44 0.15 14.28 18.84
N CYS A 45 -0.68 14.19 19.86
CA CYS A 45 -1.87 15.01 20.01
C CYS A 45 -1.61 16.06 21.09
N VAL A 46 -1.70 17.33 20.71
CA VAL A 46 -1.54 18.48 21.61
C VAL A 46 -2.91 19.10 21.85
N ILE A 47 -3.31 19.15 23.11
CA ILE A 47 -4.63 19.58 23.51
C ILE A 47 -4.50 20.98 24.07
N ASN A 48 -5.15 21.95 23.42
CA ASN A 48 -5.02 23.35 23.74
C ASN A 48 -6.30 23.88 24.38
N GLN A 49 -6.14 24.69 25.42
CA GLN A 49 -7.20 25.54 25.94
C GLN A 49 -7.20 26.85 25.14
N VAL A 50 -8.38 27.25 24.68
CA VAL A 50 -8.59 28.48 23.92
C VAL A 50 -9.71 29.31 24.56
N ASP A 51 -9.60 30.63 24.47
CA ASP A 51 -10.63 31.54 24.93
C ASP A 51 -11.86 31.43 24.01
N GLY A 52 -13.01 31.06 24.57
CA GLY A 52 -14.21 30.77 23.77
C GLY A 52 -14.82 31.97 23.04
N LYS A 53 -14.37 33.21 23.31
CA LYS A 53 -14.87 34.41 22.61
C LYS A 53 -13.91 34.90 21.53
N SER A 54 -12.61 34.82 21.81
CA SER A 54 -11.54 35.36 20.96
C SER A 54 -10.75 34.30 20.21
N GLU A 55 -10.99 33.02 20.50
CA GLU A 55 -10.23 31.85 20.01
C GLU A 55 -8.72 31.93 20.29
N LYS A 56 -8.31 32.84 21.19
CA LYS A 56 -6.91 33.00 21.55
C LYS A 56 -6.45 31.81 22.37
N PHE A 57 -5.28 31.31 22.03
CA PHE A 57 -4.58 30.29 22.80
C PHE A 57 -4.35 30.76 24.24
N ILE A 58 -4.78 29.95 25.21
CA ILE A 58 -4.57 30.18 26.65
C ILE A 58 -3.39 29.34 27.13
N GLY A 59 -3.36 28.05 26.78
CA GLY A 59 -2.33 27.13 27.26
C GLY A 59 -2.51 25.70 26.75
N VAL A 60 -1.51 24.86 26.97
CA VAL A 60 -1.59 23.41 26.68
C VAL A 60 -2.19 22.70 27.88
N VAL A 61 -3.27 21.95 27.68
CA VAL A 61 -3.92 21.11 28.70
C VAL A 61 -3.16 19.80 28.87
N ALA A 62 -2.89 19.11 27.76
CA ALA A 62 -2.22 17.82 27.74
C ALA A 62 -1.50 17.57 26.42
N LYS A 63 -0.50 16.71 26.46
CA LYS A 63 0.16 16.14 25.28
C LYS A 63 0.17 14.63 25.44
N VAL A 64 -0.36 13.92 24.45
CA VAL A 64 -0.37 12.46 24.43
C VAL A 64 0.24 11.96 23.12
N GLU A 65 0.89 10.80 23.18
CA GLU A 65 1.58 10.20 22.05
C GLU A 65 1.18 8.74 21.90
N CYS A 66 1.10 8.27 20.66
CA CYS A 66 0.90 6.86 20.34
C CYS A 66 1.55 6.53 19.00
N VAL A 67 1.63 5.24 18.65
CA VAL A 67 2.07 4.80 17.32
C VAL A 67 0.84 4.43 16.50
N LEU A 68 0.73 4.92 15.25
CA LEU A 68 -0.44 4.65 14.40
C LEU A 68 -0.70 3.14 14.23
N GLY A 69 0.35 2.34 14.09
CA GLY A 69 0.25 0.88 14.03
C GLY A 69 -0.38 0.23 15.27
N GLU A 70 -0.19 0.81 16.46
CA GLU A 70 -0.84 0.36 17.70
C GLU A 70 -2.34 0.66 17.70
N VAL A 71 -2.74 1.83 17.17
CA VAL A 71 -4.16 2.16 17.03
C VAL A 71 -4.84 1.16 16.10
N LEU A 72 -4.19 0.84 14.97
CA LEU A 72 -4.71 -0.12 13.99
C LEU A 72 -4.79 -1.54 14.56
N SER A 73 -3.79 -2.00 15.31
CA SER A 73 -3.79 -3.35 15.90
C SER A 73 -4.81 -3.52 17.03
N ARG A 74 -5.27 -2.42 17.66
CA ARG A 74 -6.35 -2.40 18.65
C ARG A 74 -7.75 -2.28 18.03
N GLY A 75 -7.93 -2.73 16.79
CA GLY A 75 -9.22 -2.64 16.09
C GLY A 75 -9.50 -1.26 15.51
N GLY A 76 -8.52 -0.36 15.52
CA GLY A 76 -8.64 0.99 14.98
C GLY A 76 -9.05 2.05 16.00
N SER A 77 -9.07 1.75 17.30
CA SER A 77 -9.36 2.71 18.36
C SER A 77 -8.40 2.56 19.53
N ILE A 78 -8.00 3.68 20.16
CA ILE A 78 -7.20 3.68 21.39
C ILE A 78 -7.64 4.82 22.32
N ASP A 79 -7.67 4.55 23.62
CA ASP A 79 -7.86 5.56 24.67
C ASP A 79 -6.50 5.91 25.28
N LEU A 80 -6.08 7.17 25.12
CA LEU A 80 -4.82 7.70 25.63
C LEU A 80 -5.08 8.51 26.91
N PRO A 81 -4.58 8.10 28.09
CA PRO A 81 -4.80 8.85 29.32
C PRO A 81 -4.12 10.22 29.23
N LEU A 82 -4.86 11.29 29.51
CA LEU A 82 -4.32 12.66 29.49
C LEU A 82 -3.36 12.93 30.65
N PHE A 83 -3.65 12.32 31.79
CA PHE A 83 -2.91 12.46 33.04
C PHE A 83 -2.64 11.07 33.62
N PRO A 84 -1.44 10.48 33.41
CA PRO A 84 -1.14 9.10 33.82
C PRO A 84 -1.41 8.79 35.30
N ASN A 85 -1.35 9.80 36.15
CA ASN A 85 -1.52 9.69 37.60
C ASN A 85 -2.74 10.50 38.12
N GLY A 86 -3.63 10.98 37.24
CA GLY A 86 -4.45 12.17 37.54
C GLY A 86 -5.94 12.16 37.20
N GLY A 87 -6.55 11.02 36.85
CA GLY A 87 -8.02 10.93 36.71
C GLY A 87 -8.49 10.06 35.55
N ILE A 88 -9.80 10.09 35.30
CA ILE A 88 -10.50 9.32 34.25
C ILE A 88 -10.48 9.98 32.87
N SER A 89 -9.72 11.07 32.69
CA SER A 89 -9.69 11.83 31.43
C SER A 89 -8.76 11.18 30.41
N PHE A 90 -9.28 10.88 29.23
CA PHE A 90 -8.54 10.30 28.12
C PHE A 90 -8.82 11.06 26.81
N LEU A 91 -7.99 10.79 25.80
CA LEU A 91 -8.25 11.12 24.41
C LEU A 91 -8.46 9.82 23.64
N ARG A 92 -9.63 9.64 23.06
CA ARG A 92 -9.91 8.54 22.15
C ARG A 92 -9.54 8.92 20.72
N LEU A 93 -8.68 8.12 20.10
CA LEU A 93 -8.36 8.19 18.69
C LEU A 93 -9.06 7.06 17.95
N GLU A 94 -9.82 7.37 16.92
CA GLU A 94 -10.46 6.37 16.04
C GLU A 94 -9.95 6.53 14.62
N THR A 95 -9.63 5.41 13.97
CA THR A 95 -9.15 5.35 12.59
C THR A 95 -10.22 4.77 11.68
N HIS A 96 -10.54 5.49 10.61
CA HIS A 96 -11.38 4.99 9.53
C HIS A 96 -10.59 4.92 8.24
N GLU A 97 -10.69 3.78 7.56
CA GLU A 97 -10.10 3.63 6.24
C GLU A 97 -10.92 4.44 5.21
N ALA A 98 -10.25 4.93 4.17
CA ALA A 98 -10.94 5.59 3.07
C ALA A 98 -11.92 4.63 2.38
N LYS A 99 -13.08 5.11 1.91
CA LYS A 99 -14.22 4.27 1.44
C LYS A 99 -13.89 3.18 0.39
N LEU A 100 -12.78 3.29 -0.33
CA LEU A 100 -12.41 2.39 -1.44
C LEU A 100 -11.37 1.33 -1.07
N SER A 101 -10.85 1.37 0.15
CA SER A 101 -9.69 0.57 0.57
C SER A 101 -9.98 -0.93 0.76
N GLY A 102 -11.22 -1.25 1.11
CA GLY A 102 -11.76 -2.61 1.28
C GLY A 102 -12.52 -3.10 0.05
N GLN A 103 -12.20 -2.57 -1.13
CA GLN A 103 -12.84 -2.94 -2.38
C GLN A 103 -11.79 -3.33 -3.42
N ALA A 104 -12.13 -4.34 -4.21
CA ALA A 104 -11.35 -4.76 -5.36
C ALA A 104 -12.26 -4.84 -6.59
N VAL A 105 -11.67 -4.71 -7.76
CA VAL A 105 -12.32 -5.04 -9.02
C VAL A 105 -11.88 -6.44 -9.45
N ARG A 106 -12.86 -7.30 -9.70
CA ARG A 106 -12.66 -8.60 -10.32
C ARG A 106 -12.72 -8.43 -11.82
N LEU A 107 -11.66 -8.83 -12.51
CA LEU A 107 -11.52 -8.67 -13.96
C LEU A 107 -11.25 -10.03 -14.62
N GLN A 108 -11.71 -10.18 -15.85
CA GLN A 108 -11.35 -11.31 -16.70
C GLN A 108 -11.25 -10.85 -18.15
N PHE A 109 -10.19 -11.27 -18.83
CA PHE A 109 -9.94 -10.95 -20.22
C PHE A 109 -9.99 -12.19 -21.11
N LYS A 110 -10.36 -11.96 -22.37
CA LYS A 110 -10.29 -12.94 -23.46
C LYS A 110 -9.48 -12.37 -24.60
N GLY A 111 -8.54 -13.14 -25.13
CA GLY A 111 -7.85 -12.82 -26.38
C GLY A 111 -8.67 -13.29 -27.59
N HIS A 112 -8.52 -12.62 -28.72
CA HIS A 112 -9.16 -13.01 -29.98
C HIS A 112 -8.15 -13.02 -31.13
N SER A 113 -8.16 -14.09 -31.91
CA SER A 113 -7.31 -14.27 -33.10
C SER A 113 -5.84 -13.92 -32.84
N LEU A 114 -5.30 -14.42 -31.72
CA LEU A 114 -3.88 -14.29 -31.38
C LEU A 114 -3.03 -15.19 -32.28
N HIS A 115 -1.84 -14.71 -32.62
CA HIS A 115 -0.87 -15.43 -33.43
C HIS A 115 0.53 -15.26 -32.84
N ALA A 116 1.32 -16.33 -32.88
CA ALA A 116 2.72 -16.27 -32.48
C ALA A 116 3.47 -15.24 -33.36
N PRO A 117 4.34 -14.39 -32.80
CA PRO A 117 5.08 -13.40 -33.58
C PRO A 117 6.07 -14.00 -34.59
N SER A 118 6.45 -15.28 -34.44
CA SER A 118 7.35 -16.01 -35.33
C SER A 118 6.92 -17.46 -35.45
N ASN A 119 7.16 -18.08 -36.62
CA ASN A 119 6.78 -19.47 -36.89
C ASN A 119 7.57 -20.51 -36.07
N ASP A 120 8.72 -20.12 -35.50
CA ASP A 120 9.61 -21.04 -34.77
C ASP A 120 9.18 -21.31 -33.32
N CYS A 121 8.15 -20.61 -32.84
CA CYS A 121 7.65 -20.75 -31.47
C CYS A 121 6.14 -20.98 -31.52
N PRO A 122 5.61 -22.05 -30.90
CA PRO A 122 4.17 -22.23 -30.78
C PRO A 122 3.55 -21.06 -30.01
N LEU A 123 2.28 -20.79 -30.27
CA LEU A 123 1.52 -19.80 -29.53
C LEU A 123 1.37 -20.28 -28.08
N ASP A 124 1.75 -19.45 -27.13
CA ASP A 124 1.50 -19.64 -25.70
C ASP A 124 1.30 -18.26 -25.05
N ALA A 125 0.07 -17.76 -25.12
CA ALA A 125 -0.23 -16.36 -24.90
C ALA A 125 -0.57 -16.05 -23.44
N TYR A 126 0.07 -15.01 -22.90
CA TYR A 126 -0.28 -14.41 -21.61
C TYR A 126 -0.34 -12.89 -21.75
N PHE A 127 -1.00 -12.23 -20.81
CA PHE A 127 -0.98 -10.76 -20.73
C PHE A 127 -0.35 -10.28 -19.43
N VAL A 128 0.17 -9.05 -19.49
CA VAL A 128 0.61 -8.29 -18.34
C VAL A 128 -0.14 -6.96 -18.32
N MET A 129 -0.75 -6.65 -17.19
CA MET A 129 -1.52 -5.44 -16.95
C MET A 129 -0.73 -4.52 -16.02
N TYR A 130 -0.52 -3.29 -16.47
CA TYR A 130 0.18 -2.25 -15.73
C TYR A 130 -0.72 -1.05 -15.48
N LEU A 131 -0.54 -0.41 -14.32
CA LEU A 131 -0.95 0.96 -14.10
C LEU A 131 0.20 1.88 -14.50
N VAL A 132 -0.09 2.90 -15.29
CA VAL A 132 0.88 3.88 -15.78
C VAL A 132 0.47 5.26 -15.27
N PRO A 133 0.98 5.67 -14.10
CA PRO A 133 0.74 7.01 -13.58
C PRO A 133 1.59 8.06 -14.32
N GLU A 134 1.12 9.29 -14.34
CA GLU A 134 1.89 10.40 -14.89
C GLU A 134 3.10 10.70 -14.00
N GLY A 135 4.31 10.67 -14.58
CA GLY A 135 5.55 11.01 -13.87
C GLY A 135 6.06 9.96 -12.87
N ALA A 136 5.42 8.79 -12.76
CA ALA A 136 5.85 7.71 -11.88
C ALA A 136 6.19 6.42 -12.66
N PRO A 137 6.99 5.51 -12.09
CA PRO A 137 7.22 4.19 -12.68
C PRO A 137 5.92 3.40 -12.87
N LYS A 138 5.88 2.55 -13.91
CA LYS A 138 4.77 1.63 -14.14
C LYS A 138 4.63 0.67 -12.96
N LEU A 139 3.40 0.49 -12.47
CA LEU A 139 3.09 -0.48 -11.43
C LEU A 139 2.47 -1.73 -12.06
N LEU A 140 3.05 -2.90 -11.80
CA LEU A 140 2.47 -4.18 -12.21
C LEU A 140 1.17 -4.44 -11.43
N LEU A 141 0.05 -4.59 -12.14
CA LEU A 141 -1.24 -4.95 -11.54
C LEU A 141 -1.48 -6.46 -11.57
N HIS A 142 -1.19 -7.11 -12.70
CA HIS A 142 -1.43 -8.54 -12.89
C HIS A 142 -0.60 -9.13 -14.03
N LYS A 143 -0.22 -10.40 -13.91
CA LYS A 143 0.32 -11.24 -14.99
C LYS A 143 -0.51 -12.52 -15.05
N SER A 144 -1.08 -12.83 -16.21
CA SER A 144 -1.90 -14.04 -16.39
C SER A 144 -1.04 -15.29 -16.55
N GLU A 145 -1.69 -16.44 -16.52
CA GLU A 145 -1.13 -17.68 -17.06
C GLU A 145 -0.96 -17.60 -18.60
N ALA A 146 -0.07 -18.43 -19.13
CA ALA A 146 0.09 -18.64 -20.56
C ALA A 146 -0.87 -19.74 -21.04
N ILE A 147 -1.52 -19.51 -22.19
CA ILE A 147 -2.49 -20.43 -22.79
C ILE A 147 -2.16 -20.60 -24.28
N ALA A 148 -1.98 -21.85 -24.70
CA ALA A 148 -1.64 -22.22 -26.08
C ALA A 148 -2.86 -22.25 -27.03
N GLU A 149 -3.65 -21.17 -27.06
CA GLU A 149 -4.84 -21.03 -27.90
C GLU A 149 -4.89 -19.67 -28.60
N LYS A 150 -5.57 -19.60 -29.75
CA LYS A 150 -5.78 -18.33 -30.48
C LYS A 150 -6.81 -17.42 -29.83
N ASN A 151 -7.71 -17.96 -29.01
CA ASN A 151 -8.77 -17.20 -28.35
C ASN A 151 -8.80 -17.47 -26.83
N PRO A 152 -7.66 -17.28 -26.13
CA PRO A 152 -7.52 -17.71 -24.75
C PRO A 152 -8.50 -16.95 -23.85
N VAL A 153 -9.15 -17.68 -22.93
CA VAL A 153 -9.91 -17.09 -21.83
C VAL A 153 -9.07 -17.25 -20.58
N TRP A 154 -8.41 -16.17 -20.16
CA TRP A 154 -7.57 -16.21 -18.98
C TRP A 154 -8.40 -16.26 -17.70
N LYS A 155 -7.79 -16.73 -16.62
CA LYS A 155 -8.42 -16.78 -15.30
C LYS A 155 -8.77 -15.39 -14.81
N THR A 156 -9.86 -15.36 -14.05
CA THR A 156 -10.30 -14.18 -13.33
C THR A 156 -9.30 -13.80 -12.24
N PHE A 157 -9.07 -12.50 -12.05
CA PHE A 157 -8.15 -11.96 -11.04
C PHE A 157 -8.77 -10.76 -10.32
N LEU A 158 -8.18 -10.35 -9.20
CA LEU A 158 -8.60 -9.21 -8.38
C LEU A 158 -7.52 -8.13 -8.38
N VAL A 159 -7.95 -6.87 -8.51
CA VAL A 159 -7.08 -5.69 -8.34
C VAL A 159 -7.72 -4.78 -7.29
N PRO A 160 -7.02 -4.42 -6.19
CA PRO A 160 -7.51 -3.45 -5.22
C PRO A 160 -7.85 -2.11 -5.88
N ILE A 161 -8.99 -1.52 -5.54
CA ILE A 161 -9.40 -0.21 -6.11
C ILE A 161 -8.46 0.91 -5.65
N SER A 162 -7.80 0.74 -4.50
CA SER A 162 -6.82 1.71 -3.98
C SER A 162 -5.69 1.99 -4.97
N HIS A 163 -5.26 1.01 -5.78
CA HIS A 163 -4.22 1.20 -6.79
C HIS A 163 -4.62 2.24 -7.84
N PHE A 164 -5.91 2.34 -8.18
CA PHE A 164 -6.41 3.33 -9.14
C PHE A 164 -6.68 4.71 -8.51
N SER A 165 -6.69 4.80 -7.18
CA SER A 165 -7.06 6.03 -6.45
C SER A 165 -5.89 7.00 -6.27
N PHE A 166 -4.65 6.50 -6.21
CA PHE A 166 -3.42 7.32 -6.18
C PHE A 166 -3.08 7.97 -7.52
N ALA A 167 -3.71 7.43 -8.55
CA ALA A 167 -3.57 7.84 -9.90
C ALA A 167 -4.42 9.10 -10.11
N SER A 168 -3.78 10.27 -10.23
CA SER A 168 -4.41 11.50 -10.74
C SER A 168 -5.27 11.18 -11.96
N ALA A 169 -6.24 12.05 -12.30
CA ALA A 169 -7.15 11.87 -13.45
C ALA A 169 -6.45 11.51 -14.79
N SER A 170 -5.13 11.62 -14.88
CA SER A 170 -4.25 11.30 -16.01
C SER A 170 -3.66 9.87 -16.03
N CYS A 171 -4.15 8.92 -15.23
CA CYS A 171 -3.55 7.59 -15.22
C CYS A 171 -4.18 6.62 -16.22
N SER A 172 -3.32 5.86 -16.91
CA SER A 172 -3.74 4.88 -17.91
C SER A 172 -3.41 3.46 -17.48
N ILE A 173 -4.12 2.50 -18.06
CA ILE A 173 -3.88 1.07 -17.87
C ILE A 173 -3.32 0.54 -19.19
N GLU A 174 -2.14 -0.08 -19.14
CA GLU A 174 -1.52 -0.73 -20.29
C GLU A 174 -1.70 -2.25 -20.16
N ILE A 175 -2.14 -2.90 -21.23
CA ILE A 175 -2.25 -4.35 -21.31
C ILE A 175 -1.38 -4.81 -22.47
N ASP A 176 -0.31 -5.50 -22.13
CA ASP A 176 0.63 -6.08 -23.09
C ASP A 176 0.39 -7.58 -23.19
N VAL A 177 0.27 -8.10 -24.40
CA VAL A 177 0.11 -9.53 -24.66
C VAL A 177 1.42 -10.08 -25.22
N TYR A 178 1.96 -11.10 -24.58
CA TYR A 178 3.22 -11.75 -24.92
C TYR A 178 2.99 -13.20 -25.34
N ASN A 179 3.93 -13.71 -26.14
CA ASN A 179 4.11 -15.12 -26.40
C ASN A 179 5.21 -15.66 -25.49
N TYR A 180 4.86 -16.53 -24.56
CA TYR A 180 5.81 -17.21 -23.69
C TYR A 180 6.72 -18.12 -24.52
N ASN A 181 8.03 -18.02 -24.30
CA ASN A 181 9.01 -18.84 -24.99
C ASN A 181 9.92 -19.53 -23.96
N VAL A 182 9.88 -20.87 -23.93
CA VAL A 182 10.79 -21.65 -23.08
C VAL A 182 12.25 -21.37 -23.49
N ASN A 183 13.08 -20.96 -22.52
CA ASN A 183 14.51 -20.67 -22.70
C ASN A 183 14.84 -19.52 -23.66
N ARG A 184 13.90 -18.61 -23.95
CA ARG A 184 14.12 -17.42 -24.78
C ARG A 184 13.36 -16.23 -24.20
N GLU A 185 13.67 -15.03 -24.67
CA GLU A 185 12.88 -13.85 -24.33
C GLU A 185 11.47 -13.97 -24.92
N ASP A 186 10.47 -13.60 -24.11
CA ASP A 186 9.07 -13.60 -24.52
C ASP A 186 8.83 -12.50 -25.57
N LYS A 187 8.11 -12.84 -26.65
CA LYS A 187 7.91 -11.90 -27.76
C LYS A 187 6.56 -11.20 -27.63
N LEU A 188 6.53 -9.88 -27.75
CA LEU A 188 5.29 -9.12 -27.74
C LEU A 188 4.40 -9.49 -28.95
N ILE A 189 3.18 -9.95 -28.68
CA ILE A 189 2.14 -10.14 -29.68
C ILE A 189 1.57 -8.77 -30.07
N GLY A 190 1.19 -7.98 -29.07
CA GLY A 190 0.80 -6.57 -29.20
C GLY A 190 0.30 -5.99 -27.87
N LYS A 191 -0.04 -4.70 -27.89
CA LYS A 191 -0.45 -3.95 -26.70
C LYS A 191 -1.71 -3.11 -26.93
N CYS A 192 -2.44 -2.84 -25.87
CA CYS A 192 -3.54 -1.87 -25.84
C CYS A 192 -3.52 -1.04 -24.56
N THR A 193 -4.24 0.07 -24.57
CA THR A 193 -4.32 1.00 -23.45
C THR A 193 -5.79 1.31 -23.17
N THR A 194 -6.13 1.47 -21.88
CA THR A 194 -7.46 1.81 -21.39
C THR A 194 -7.36 2.65 -20.11
N SER A 195 -8.47 2.87 -19.41
CA SER A 195 -8.53 3.53 -18.11
C SER A 195 -9.44 2.76 -17.16
N PHE A 196 -9.34 3.06 -15.86
CA PHE A 196 -10.23 2.44 -14.87
C PHE A 196 -11.70 2.82 -15.11
N ASP A 197 -12.00 4.08 -15.45
CA ASP A 197 -13.36 4.53 -15.84
C ASP A 197 -13.91 3.69 -17.00
N GLN A 198 -13.08 3.46 -18.02
CA GLN A 198 -13.46 2.69 -19.19
C GLN A 198 -13.77 1.22 -18.84
N LEU A 199 -12.93 0.56 -18.03
CA LEU A 199 -13.20 -0.80 -17.54
C LEU A 199 -14.51 -0.88 -16.75
N MET A 200 -14.81 0.12 -15.93
CA MET A 200 -16.01 0.17 -15.10
C MET A 200 -17.30 0.43 -15.89
N ARG A 201 -17.23 0.81 -17.18
CA ARG A 201 -18.41 0.90 -18.07
C ARG A 201 -19.04 -0.45 -18.42
N GLY A 202 -18.40 -1.57 -18.05
CA GLY A 202 -18.97 -2.91 -18.20
C GLY A 202 -18.45 -3.66 -19.42
N ILE A 203 -18.96 -4.88 -19.63
CA ILE A 203 -18.59 -5.71 -20.78
C ILE A 203 -19.18 -5.17 -22.08
N GLY A 204 -18.56 -5.50 -23.21
CA GLY A 204 -19.05 -5.20 -24.56
C GLY A 204 -18.03 -4.48 -25.43
N ALA A 205 -18.50 -3.95 -26.57
CA ALA A 205 -17.64 -3.39 -27.62
C ALA A 205 -16.71 -2.26 -27.14
N LEU A 206 -17.11 -1.52 -26.10
CA LEU A 206 -16.32 -0.46 -25.48
C LEU A 206 -15.06 -0.99 -24.77
N ASN A 207 -15.08 -2.24 -24.31
CA ASN A 207 -13.96 -2.90 -23.66
C ASN A 207 -13.40 -4.05 -24.50
N ALA A 208 -13.45 -3.89 -25.82
CA ALA A 208 -12.78 -4.72 -26.81
C ALA A 208 -11.68 -3.90 -27.53
N TYR A 209 -10.42 -4.16 -27.18
CA TYR A 209 -9.28 -3.36 -27.63
C TYR A 209 -8.49 -4.10 -28.70
N LYS A 210 -8.32 -3.49 -29.88
CA LYS A 210 -7.41 -4.01 -30.90
C LYS A 210 -5.96 -3.87 -30.44
N LEU A 211 -5.15 -4.90 -30.67
CA LEU A 211 -3.74 -4.86 -30.31
C LEU A 211 -2.92 -4.10 -31.37
N SER A 212 -2.03 -3.25 -30.89
CA SER A 212 -1.04 -2.52 -31.69
C SER A 212 0.34 -3.17 -31.57
N SER A 213 1.12 -3.14 -32.65
CA SER A 213 2.55 -3.49 -32.61
C SER A 213 3.36 -2.39 -31.91
N ILE A 214 4.63 -2.66 -31.60
CA ILE A 214 5.61 -1.67 -31.10
C ILE A 214 5.69 -0.47 -32.06
N GLU A 215 5.59 -0.70 -33.37
CA GLU A 215 5.57 0.33 -34.41
C GLU A 215 4.23 1.10 -34.53
N GLY A 216 3.25 0.86 -33.65
CA GLY A 216 1.93 1.49 -33.71
C GLY A 216 1.01 0.99 -34.83
N LYS A 217 1.50 0.15 -35.76
CA LYS A 217 0.68 -0.48 -36.79
C LYS A 217 -0.29 -1.49 -36.16
N LYS A 218 -1.57 -1.41 -36.51
CA LYS A 218 -2.61 -2.35 -36.06
C LYS A 218 -2.33 -3.75 -36.65
N LYS A 219 -2.14 -4.75 -35.79
CA LYS A 219 -1.89 -6.14 -36.20
C LYS A 219 -3.24 -6.84 -36.44
N GLY A 220 -3.69 -6.84 -37.70
CA GLY A 220 -4.86 -7.62 -38.14
C GLY A 220 -6.11 -7.45 -37.28
N ASN A 221 -6.82 -8.56 -37.08
CA ASN A 221 -8.05 -8.64 -36.26
C ASN A 221 -7.77 -9.08 -34.81
N THR A 222 -6.52 -9.01 -34.35
CA THR A 222 -6.13 -9.44 -33.00
C THR A 222 -6.59 -8.42 -31.95
N SER A 223 -7.31 -8.88 -30.93
CA SER A 223 -7.84 -8.03 -29.86
C SER A 223 -7.86 -8.71 -28.49
N VAL A 224 -8.03 -7.90 -27.45
CA VAL A 224 -8.31 -8.33 -26.07
C VAL A 224 -9.64 -7.72 -25.65
N GLU A 225 -10.52 -8.54 -25.08
CA GLU A 225 -11.86 -8.15 -24.64
C GLU A 225 -12.05 -8.42 -23.14
N LEU A 226 -12.65 -7.47 -22.44
CA LEU A 226 -13.10 -7.64 -21.06
C LEU A 226 -14.39 -8.46 -21.04
N VAL A 227 -14.33 -9.66 -20.46
CA VAL A 227 -15.47 -10.60 -20.40
C VAL A 227 -16.11 -10.69 -19.01
N ASN A 228 -15.44 -10.17 -17.98
CA ASN A 228 -16.00 -10.06 -16.63
C ASN A 228 -15.44 -8.81 -15.94
N VAL A 229 -16.32 -8.03 -15.32
CA VAL A 229 -15.98 -6.92 -14.44
C VAL A 229 -16.99 -6.85 -13.31
N LEU A 230 -16.51 -6.97 -12.07
CA LEU A 230 -17.36 -6.91 -10.89
C LEU A 230 -16.60 -6.26 -9.73
N GLN A 231 -17.16 -5.18 -9.18
CA GLN A 231 -16.69 -4.61 -7.93
C GLN A 231 -17.11 -5.52 -6.77
N VAL A 232 -16.13 -5.94 -5.97
CA VAL A 232 -16.33 -6.85 -4.84
C VAL A 232 -15.72 -6.27 -3.57
N ALA A 233 -16.28 -6.65 -2.42
CA ALA A 233 -15.61 -6.44 -1.15
C ALA A 233 -14.31 -7.25 -1.11
N SER A 234 -13.26 -6.67 -0.54
CA SER A 234 -11.94 -7.30 -0.39
C SER A 234 -11.37 -6.91 0.96
N SER A 235 -10.76 -7.87 1.64
CA SER A 235 -10.06 -7.60 2.90
C SER A 235 -8.68 -7.02 2.62
N SER A 236 -8.42 -5.85 3.16
CA SER A 236 -7.11 -5.22 3.15
C SER A 236 -6.19 -5.82 4.21
N PHE A 237 -4.89 -5.56 4.10
CA PHE A 237 -3.92 -5.85 5.16
C PHE A 237 -4.34 -5.26 6.51
N ILE A 238 -4.95 -4.06 6.52
CA ILE A 238 -5.43 -3.42 7.74
C ILE A 238 -6.64 -4.12 8.32
N ASP A 239 -7.53 -4.66 7.49
CA ASP A 239 -8.66 -5.44 7.99
C ASP A 239 -8.16 -6.64 8.80
N TYR A 240 -7.09 -7.30 8.35
CA TYR A 240 -6.43 -8.36 9.10
C TYR A 240 -5.81 -7.84 10.41
N LEU A 241 -5.10 -6.71 10.39
CA LEU A 241 -4.53 -6.11 11.61
C LEU A 241 -5.61 -5.73 12.63
N LYS A 242 -6.67 -5.06 12.18
CA LYS A 242 -7.81 -4.66 13.03
C LYS A 242 -8.59 -5.85 13.57
N ALA A 243 -8.65 -6.95 12.82
CA ALA A 243 -9.23 -8.20 13.29
C ALA A 243 -8.35 -8.97 14.28
N GLY A 244 -7.16 -8.45 14.65
CA GLY A 244 -6.27 -9.04 15.64
C GLY A 244 -5.23 -9.99 15.06
N THR A 245 -5.00 -9.97 13.74
CA THR A 245 -3.92 -10.76 13.12
C THR A 245 -2.57 -10.28 13.65
N GLN A 246 -1.78 -11.21 14.18
CA GLN A 246 -0.44 -10.93 14.69
C GLN A 246 0.62 -11.35 13.67
N ILE A 247 1.68 -10.55 13.59
CA ILE A 247 2.86 -10.85 12.77
C ILE A 247 3.97 -11.26 13.74
N HIS A 248 4.35 -12.53 13.69
CA HIS A 248 5.45 -13.04 14.51
C HIS A 248 6.78 -12.80 13.83
N PHE A 249 7.63 -12.01 14.47
CA PHE A 249 9.01 -11.84 14.05
C PHE A 249 9.86 -13.01 14.56
N SER A 250 10.51 -13.72 13.63
CA SER A 250 11.43 -14.80 13.91
C SER A 250 12.77 -14.49 13.27
N VAL A 251 13.85 -14.79 13.98
CA VAL A 251 15.20 -14.70 13.44
C VAL A 251 15.93 -16.04 13.57
N ALA A 252 16.70 -16.38 12.55
CA ALA A 252 17.73 -17.39 12.61
C ALA A 252 19.09 -16.71 12.40
N VAL A 253 20.04 -16.96 13.31
CA VAL A 253 21.40 -16.41 13.22
C VAL A 253 22.32 -17.52 12.73
N ASP A 254 23.11 -17.22 11.71
CA ASP A 254 24.11 -18.14 11.19
C ASP A 254 25.32 -18.22 12.14
N PHE A 255 25.50 -19.35 12.82
CA PHE A 255 26.66 -19.64 13.67
C PHE A 255 27.67 -20.58 12.99
N THR A 256 27.69 -20.65 11.66
CA THR A 256 28.72 -21.40 10.93
C THR A 256 30.12 -20.79 11.14
N ALA A 257 31.15 -21.64 11.08
CA ALA A 257 32.54 -21.25 11.32
C ALA A 257 33.08 -20.19 10.33
N SER A 258 32.44 -20.03 9.16
CA SER A 258 32.78 -18.98 8.19
C SER A 258 32.62 -17.56 8.72
N ASN A 259 31.84 -17.36 9.79
CA ASN A 259 31.70 -16.06 10.45
C ASN A 259 32.93 -15.66 11.29
N GLY A 260 33.92 -16.55 11.44
CA GLY A 260 35.13 -16.29 12.22
C GLY A 260 34.93 -16.43 13.72
N ASN A 261 36.03 -16.30 14.47
CA ASN A 261 36.01 -16.36 15.93
C ASN A 261 35.39 -15.07 16.51
N PRO A 262 34.31 -15.12 17.31
CA PRO A 262 33.66 -13.92 17.88
C PRO A 262 34.57 -13.02 18.74
N LEU A 263 35.76 -13.50 19.13
CA LEU A 263 36.77 -12.69 19.84
C LEU A 263 37.67 -11.88 18.90
N ASP A 264 37.69 -12.21 17.61
CA ASP A 264 38.45 -11.50 16.58
C ASP A 264 37.65 -10.29 16.10
N PRO A 265 38.21 -9.06 16.16
CA PRO A 265 37.56 -7.85 15.64
C PRO A 265 37.09 -7.90 14.18
N SER A 266 37.60 -8.83 13.37
CA SER A 266 37.17 -9.07 11.98
C SER A 266 36.00 -10.05 11.84
N SER A 267 35.61 -10.75 12.90
CA SER A 267 34.49 -11.69 12.88
C SER A 267 33.17 -10.96 12.67
N LEU A 268 32.30 -11.56 11.86
CA LEU A 268 30.92 -11.14 11.73
C LEU A 268 30.14 -11.31 13.03
N HIS A 269 30.70 -11.99 14.06
CA HIS A 269 30.20 -12.19 15.42
C HIS A 269 30.88 -11.35 16.52
N TYR A 270 31.77 -10.42 16.14
CA TYR A 270 32.50 -9.60 17.11
C TYR A 270 31.64 -8.53 17.79
N ILE A 271 31.48 -8.63 19.11
CA ILE A 271 30.76 -7.63 19.91
C ILE A 271 31.71 -6.52 20.34
N HIS A 272 31.65 -5.37 19.66
CA HIS A 272 32.46 -4.21 19.99
C HIS A 272 31.98 -3.57 21.32
N PRO A 273 32.86 -3.23 22.27
CA PRO A 273 32.47 -2.74 23.61
C PRO A 273 31.71 -1.40 23.61
N HIS A 274 31.79 -0.64 22.51
CA HIS A 274 31.15 0.68 22.37
C HIS A 274 30.26 0.83 21.13
N LYS A 275 30.04 -0.24 20.36
CA LYS A 275 29.17 -0.21 19.18
C LYS A 275 28.26 -1.41 19.21
N LEU A 276 27.00 -1.20 18.82
CA LEU A 276 26.12 -2.31 18.54
C LEU A 276 26.73 -3.18 17.44
N PHE A 277 26.56 -4.47 17.62
CA PHE A 277 27.06 -5.51 16.74
C PHE A 277 26.34 -5.47 15.37
N LEU A 278 26.98 -5.87 14.27
CA LEU A 278 26.40 -5.76 12.90
C LEU A 278 25.05 -6.46 12.76
N PHE A 279 24.89 -7.69 13.29
CA PHE A 279 23.57 -8.31 13.29
C PHE A 279 22.58 -7.57 14.18
N LEU A 280 23.03 -6.93 15.27
CA LEU A 280 22.19 -6.04 16.09
C LEU A 280 21.77 -4.77 15.34
N PHE A 281 22.54 -4.29 14.37
CA PHE A 281 22.06 -3.26 13.45
C PHE A 281 20.94 -3.83 12.59
N ASP A 282 21.15 -4.97 11.92
CA ASP A 282 20.10 -5.62 11.11
C ASP A 282 18.84 -5.91 11.93
N PHE A 283 18.97 -6.30 13.20
CA PHE A 283 17.84 -6.49 14.13
C PHE A 283 17.05 -5.21 14.40
N ASN A 284 17.74 -4.08 14.48
CA ASN A 284 17.11 -2.78 14.69
C ASN A 284 16.72 -2.09 13.38
N SER A 285 17.23 -2.57 12.23
CA SER A 285 17.02 -2.00 10.90
C SER A 285 16.35 -2.99 9.93
N VAL A 286 15.49 -3.90 10.44
CA VAL A 286 14.65 -4.73 9.57
C VAL A 286 13.62 -3.83 8.88
N ASP A 287 14.08 -3.13 7.84
CA ASP A 287 13.25 -2.42 6.90
C ASP A 287 12.63 -3.48 5.97
N PHE A 288 11.35 -3.79 6.21
CA PHE A 288 10.56 -4.52 5.25
C PHE A 288 10.40 -3.66 3.99
N LYS A 289 11.31 -3.81 3.02
CA LYS A 289 11.08 -3.35 1.64
C LYS A 289 9.98 -4.22 1.04
N SER A 290 8.74 -3.81 1.25
CA SER A 290 7.60 -4.29 0.50
C SER A 290 7.04 -3.13 -0.31
N SER A 291 6.65 -3.37 -1.55
CA SER A 291 5.92 -2.40 -2.38
C SER A 291 4.46 -2.30 -1.91
N LEU A 292 4.24 -2.13 -0.60
CA LEU A 292 2.91 -2.04 -0.02
C LEU A 292 2.44 -0.58 0.03
N ASP A 293 1.24 -0.41 -0.50
CA ASP A 293 0.49 0.82 -0.77
C ASP A 293 0.43 1.74 0.48
N SER A 294 1.04 2.93 0.40
CA SER A 294 0.91 3.97 1.44
C SER A 294 -0.53 4.49 1.43
N ARG A 295 -1.38 4.12 2.39
CA ARG A 295 -2.83 4.45 2.34
C ARG A 295 -3.18 5.62 3.24
N GLN A 296 -4.05 6.54 2.84
CA GLN A 296 -4.57 7.58 3.73
C GLN A 296 -5.70 7.07 4.65
N TYR A 297 -5.63 7.40 5.94
CA TYR A 297 -6.60 7.08 7.00
C TYR A 297 -7.15 8.35 7.62
N ASN A 298 -8.43 8.32 7.96
CA ASN A 298 -9.10 9.36 8.72
C ASN A 298 -8.94 9.11 10.21
N LEU A 299 -8.42 10.08 10.96
CA LEU A 299 -8.42 10.09 12.42
C LEU A 299 -9.59 10.95 12.94
N THR A 300 -10.45 10.37 13.76
CA THR A 300 -11.48 11.06 14.55
C THR A 300 -10.99 11.14 15.99
N LEU A 301 -11.05 12.34 16.57
CA LEU A 301 -10.67 12.62 17.96
C LEU A 301 -11.95 12.72 18.79
N VAL A 302 -12.03 11.98 19.89
CA VAL A 302 -13.15 12.05 20.84
C VAL A 302 -12.58 12.17 22.25
N PHE A 303 -13.03 13.16 23.02
CA PHE A 303 -12.68 13.33 24.44
C PHE A 303 -13.76 12.76 25.34
#